data_AF-A0A7X7QYZ1-F1
#
_entry.id   AF-A0A7X7QYZ1-F1
#
_cell.length_a   1.000
_cell.length_b   1.000
_cell.length_c   1.000
_cell.angle_alpha   90.00
_cell.angle_beta   90.00
_cell.angle_gamma   90.00
#
_symmetry.space_group_name_H-M   'P 1'
#
loop_
_entity.id
_entity.type
_entity.pdbx_description
1 polymer ?
#
loop_
_entity_poly.entity_id
_entity_poly.type
_entity_poly.pdbx_seq_one_letter_code
_entity_poly.pdbx_strand_id
1 'polypeptide(L)'
;MSLNVDRSLPPDAAHPSPPPGGGPVPCALLESAMLPVGDRFDVWRESVLPLFESIPDEAPDNFHARVESYDLRHLVMAMSAFSPLRFHRDR
;
A
#
# COMPACT_ATOMS: atom_id res chain seq x y z
N MET A 1 37.62 -6.01 -53.51
CA MET A 1 36.92 -7.19 -52.96
C MET A 1 36.26 -6.76 -51.67
N SER A 2 34.93 -6.65 -51.66
CA SER A 2 34.14 -6.23 -50.49
C SER A 2 33.65 -7.48 -49.75
N LEU A 3 33.78 -7.50 -48.43
CA LEU A 3 33.25 -8.54 -47.56
C LEU A 3 32.19 -7.92 -46.65
N ASN A 4 30.93 -8.31 -46.85
CA ASN A 4 29.87 -8.15 -45.85
C ASN A 4 29.73 -9.47 -45.09
N VAL A 5 29.82 -9.43 -43.76
CA VAL A 5 29.15 -10.37 -42.85
C VAL A 5 28.64 -9.58 -41.64
N ASP A 6 27.37 -9.85 -41.34
CA ASP A 6 26.44 -9.26 -40.40
C ASP A 6 26.56 -9.79 -38.96
N ARG A 7 25.92 -9.08 -38.02
CA ARG A 7 25.44 -9.50 -36.68
C ARG A 7 26.44 -9.71 -35.54
N SER A 8 26.33 -8.87 -34.50
CA SER A 8 25.64 -9.23 -33.24
C SER A 8 25.84 -8.15 -32.17
N LEU A 9 24.80 -7.35 -31.90
CA LEU A 9 24.62 -6.70 -30.60
C LEU A 9 23.74 -7.66 -29.76
N PRO A 10 24.11 -8.04 -28.52
CA PRO A 10 23.22 -8.82 -27.68
C PRO A 10 22.06 -7.93 -27.22
N PRO A 11 20.79 -8.30 -27.47
CA PRO A 11 19.64 -7.62 -26.91
C PRO A 11 19.17 -8.40 -25.68
N ASP A 12 19.96 -8.46 -24.61
CA ASP A 12 19.46 -9.03 -23.36
C ASP A 12 20.32 -8.67 -22.14
N ALA A 13 20.27 -7.40 -21.73
CA ALA A 13 20.39 -7.13 -20.30
C ALA A 13 19.01 -7.44 -19.71
N ALA A 14 18.76 -8.74 -19.51
CA ALA A 14 17.58 -9.26 -18.86
C ALA A 14 17.37 -8.51 -17.55
N HIS A 15 16.44 -7.56 -17.55
CA HIS A 15 15.81 -7.11 -16.33
C HIS A 15 15.24 -8.38 -15.69
N PRO A 16 15.65 -8.76 -14.46
CA PRO A 16 15.08 -9.95 -13.85
C PRO A 16 13.58 -9.73 -13.71
N SER A 17 12.80 -10.48 -14.49
CA SER A 17 11.35 -10.51 -14.37
C SER A 17 11.00 -10.88 -12.93
N PRO A 18 10.12 -10.13 -12.25
CA PRO A 18 9.69 -10.48 -10.91
C PRO A 18 9.07 -11.89 -10.93
N PRO A 19 9.25 -12.68 -9.86
CA PRO A 19 8.77 -14.05 -9.81
C PRO A 19 7.27 -14.13 -10.11
N PRO A 20 6.79 -15.16 -10.83
CA PRO A 20 5.37 -15.34 -11.07
C PRO A 20 4.67 -15.61 -9.72
N GLY A 21 3.83 -14.66 -9.31
CA GLY A 21 3.21 -14.62 -7.98
C GLY A 21 3.60 -13.39 -7.13
N GLY A 22 4.59 -12.61 -7.56
CA GLY A 22 4.94 -11.33 -6.98
C GLY A 22 4.00 -10.23 -7.46
N GLY A 23 2.84 -10.11 -6.82
CA GLY A 23 2.07 -8.87 -6.90
C GLY A 23 2.91 -7.68 -6.43
N PRO A 24 2.53 -6.44 -6.75
CA PRO A 24 3.22 -5.28 -6.22
C PRO A 24 3.34 -5.40 -4.69
N VAL A 25 4.53 -5.16 -4.15
CA VAL A 25 4.74 -5.13 -2.69
C VAL A 25 4.30 -3.74 -2.21
N PRO A 26 3.47 -3.64 -1.15
CA PRO A 26 3.06 -2.34 -0.65
C PRO A 26 4.27 -1.54 -0.16
N CYS A 27 4.29 -0.25 -0.49
CA CYS A 27 5.31 0.69 -0.04
C CYS A 27 5.16 0.99 1.46
N ALA A 28 3.93 0.96 1.97
CA ALA A 28 3.65 0.99 3.40
C ALA A 28 2.43 0.13 3.73
N LEU A 29 2.49 -0.51 4.90
CA LEU A 29 1.44 -1.36 5.46
C LEU A 29 1.12 -0.88 6.89
N LEU A 30 -0.14 -0.56 7.14
CA LEU A 30 -0.70 -0.43 8.47
C LEU A 30 -1.60 -1.65 8.73
N GLU A 31 -1.33 -2.40 9.79
CA GLU A 31 -2.16 -3.53 10.18
C GLU A 31 -2.36 -3.54 11.70
N SER A 32 -3.55 -3.14 12.13
CA SER A 32 -3.94 -3.02 13.54
C SER A 32 -3.81 -4.32 14.33
N ALA A 33 -3.89 -5.49 13.68
CA ALA A 33 -3.73 -6.78 14.34
C ALA A 33 -2.32 -6.96 14.95
N MET A 34 -1.33 -6.21 14.46
CA MET A 34 0.03 -6.17 15.00
C MET A 34 0.17 -5.27 16.24
N LEU A 35 -0.88 -4.53 16.61
CA LEU A 35 -0.89 -3.60 17.73
C LEU A 35 -1.64 -4.18 18.94
N PRO A 36 -1.29 -3.76 20.17
CA PRO A 36 -2.08 -4.03 21.36
C PRO A 36 -3.52 -3.55 21.17
N VAL A 37 -4.49 -4.32 21.68
CA VAL A 37 -5.92 -4.09 21.47
C VAL A 37 -6.35 -2.66 21.82
N GLY A 38 -5.88 -2.12 22.95
CA GLY A 38 -6.22 -0.77 23.40
C GLY A 38 -5.70 0.35 22.49
N ASP A 39 -4.66 0.09 21.71
CA ASP A 39 -3.98 1.12 20.90
C ASP A 39 -4.47 1.14 19.45
N ARG A 40 -5.20 0.10 19.03
CA ARG A 40 -5.56 -0.13 17.61
C ARG A 40 -6.29 1.06 16.99
N PHE A 41 -7.32 1.55 17.67
CA PHE A 41 -8.13 2.64 17.17
C PHE A 41 -7.39 3.97 17.24
N ASP A 42 -6.64 4.23 18.32
CA ASP A 42 -5.91 5.48 18.48
C ASP A 42 -4.84 5.64 17.41
N VAL A 43 -4.03 4.59 17.17
CA VAL A 43 -3.02 4.59 16.10
C VAL A 43 -3.67 4.75 14.72
N TRP A 44 -4.80 4.10 14.47
CA TRP A 44 -5.56 4.31 13.24
C TRP A 44 -5.97 5.78 13.08
N ARG A 45 -6.64 6.34 14.09
CA ARG A 45 -7.15 7.72 14.06
C ARG A 45 -6.03 8.71 13.78
N GLU A 46 -4.89 8.57 14.46
CA GLU A 46 -3.72 9.43 14.23
C GLU A 46 -3.16 9.28 12.81
N SER A 47 -3.10 8.06 12.28
CA SER A 47 -2.52 7.77 10.96
C SER A 47 -3.34 8.37 9.82
N VAL A 48 -4.67 8.45 9.98
CA VAL A 48 -5.59 8.93 8.93
C VAL A 48 -6.08 10.36 9.16
N LEU A 49 -5.75 10.96 10.32
CA LEU A 49 -6.16 12.32 10.71
C LEU A 49 -5.94 13.39 9.62
N PRO A 50 -4.82 13.38 8.87
CA PRO A 50 -4.61 14.35 7.78
C PRO A 50 -5.64 14.25 6.64
N LEU A 51 -6.34 13.11 6.51
CA LEU A 51 -7.35 12.86 5.49
C LEU A 51 -8.76 13.08 6.01
N PHE A 52 -9.03 12.62 7.23
CA PHE A 52 -10.33 12.65 7.88
C PHE A 52 -10.21 12.36 9.38
N GLU A 53 -11.12 12.92 10.16
CA GLU A 53 -11.38 12.50 11.53
C GLU A 53 -12.23 11.23 11.53
N SER A 54 -11.78 10.20 12.26
CA SER A 54 -12.48 8.93 12.43
C SER A 54 -13.25 8.91 13.74
N ILE A 55 -14.54 8.59 13.68
CA ILE A 55 -15.42 8.48 14.85
C ILE A 55 -15.97 7.05 14.90
N PRO A 56 -15.74 6.28 15.97
CA PRO A 56 -16.18 4.90 16.03
C PRO A 56 -17.70 4.81 16.27
N ASP A 57 -18.36 3.87 15.59
CA ASP A 57 -19.78 3.60 15.79
C ASP A 57 -20.04 2.78 17.06
N GLU A 58 -19.07 1.96 17.45
CA GLU A 58 -19.11 1.06 18.61
C GLU A 58 -17.88 1.27 19.51
N ALA A 59 -17.82 0.58 20.65
CA ALA A 59 -16.64 0.60 21.51
C ALA A 59 -15.38 0.10 20.75
N PRO A 60 -14.23 0.78 20.86
CA PRO A 60 -13.05 0.50 20.04
C PRO A 60 -12.30 -0.78 20.43
N ASP A 61 -12.74 -1.48 21.47
CA ASP A 61 -12.07 -2.66 22.04
C ASP A 61 -11.85 -3.79 21.03
N ASN A 62 -12.60 -3.83 19.92
CA ASN A 62 -12.41 -4.80 18.84
C ASN A 62 -12.18 -4.12 17.47
N PHE A 63 -11.57 -2.94 17.47
CA PHE A 63 -11.28 -2.23 16.23
C PHE A 63 -10.25 -3.00 15.37
N HIS A 64 -10.57 -3.15 14.10
CA HIS A 64 -9.70 -3.75 13.10
C HIS A 64 -9.55 -2.80 11.91
N ALA A 65 -8.32 -2.63 11.45
CA ALA A 65 -7.96 -1.92 10.24
C ALA A 65 -6.72 -2.53 9.59
N ARG A 66 -6.72 -2.52 8.26
CA ARG A 66 -5.59 -2.82 7.38
C ARG A 66 -5.58 -1.81 6.24
N VAL A 67 -4.42 -1.20 5.99
CA VAL A 67 -4.19 -0.33 4.84
C VAL A 67 -2.88 -0.70 4.17
N GLU A 68 -2.96 -0.94 2.89
CA GLU A 68 -1.82 -1.14 2.01
C GLU A 68 -1.75 0.03 1.04
N SER A 69 -0.57 0.62 0.91
CA SER A 69 -0.34 1.71 -0.05
C SER A 69 0.69 1.32 -1.10
N TYR A 70 0.46 1.81 -2.31
CA TYR A 70 1.25 1.54 -3.49
C TYR A 70 1.60 2.88 -4.16
N ASP A 71 2.88 3.14 -4.35
CA ASP A 71 3.38 4.31 -5.07
C ASP A 71 3.52 3.97 -6.57
N LEU A 72 2.66 4.57 -7.39
CA LEU A 72 2.67 4.46 -8.84
C LEU A 72 3.25 5.73 -9.51
N ARG A 73 4.23 6.36 -8.84
CA ARG A 73 4.95 7.59 -9.18
C ARG A 73 4.12 8.87 -9.07
N HIS A 74 3.10 9.00 -9.90
CA HIS A 74 2.24 10.19 -9.94
C HIS A 74 0.88 9.95 -9.26
N LEU A 75 0.65 8.72 -8.80
CA LEU A 75 -0.57 8.28 -8.17
C LEU A 75 -0.22 7.43 -6.95
N VAL A 76 -0.83 7.75 -5.82
CA VAL A 76 -0.85 6.85 -4.66
C VAL A 76 -2.16 6.09 -4.70
N MET A 77 -2.07 4.76 -4.69
CA MET A 77 -3.22 3.89 -4.52
C MET A 77 -3.18 3.29 -3.12
N ALA A 78 -4.30 3.30 -2.41
CA ALA A 78 -4.42 2.65 -1.12
C ALA A 78 -5.60 1.69 -1.12
N MET A 79 -5.37 0.47 -0.64
CA MET A 79 -6.41 -0.52 -0.36
C MET A 79 -6.63 -0.55 1.14
N SER A 80 -7.87 -0.34 1.57
CA SER A 80 -8.22 -0.25 2.99
C SER A 80 -9.39 -1.15 3.34
N ALA A 81 -9.28 -1.87 4.45
CA ALA A 81 -10.36 -2.59 5.10
C ALA A 81 -10.34 -2.23 6.58
N PHE A 82 -11.48 -1.81 7.13
CA PHE A 82 -11.58 -1.39 8.53
C PHE A 82 -12.98 -1.64 9.09
N SER A 83 -13.08 -1.74 10.42
CA SER A 83 -14.34 -1.82 11.15
C SER A 83 -15.23 -0.60 10.86
N PRO A 84 -16.56 -0.69 11.05
CA PRO A 84 -17.47 0.44 10.81
C PRO A 84 -17.04 1.72 11.55
N LEU A 85 -17.02 2.82 10.80
CA LEU A 85 -16.64 4.16 11.27
C LEU A 85 -17.49 5.22 10.57
N ARG A 86 -17.71 6.34 11.26
CA ARG A 86 -18.10 7.60 10.63
C ARG A 86 -16.87 8.46 10.38
N PHE A 87 -16.92 9.22 9.30
CA PHE A 87 -15.83 10.10 8.89
C PHE A 87 -16.29 11.54 8.81
N HIS A 88 -15.44 12.45 9.28
CA HIS A 88 -15.62 13.87 9.13
C HIS A 88 -14.37 14.50 8.52
N ARG A 89 -14.54 15.49 7.65
CA ARG A 89 -13.44 16.24 7.06
C ARG A 89 -13.86 17.69 6.97
N ASP A 90 -13.27 18.53 7.80
CA ASP A 90 -13.39 19.97 7.66
C ASP A 90 -12.68 20.44 6.38
N ARG A 91 -13.36 21.33 5.63
CA ARG A 91 -12.87 21.87 4.36
C ARG A 91 -11.88 23.00 4.56
#